data_AF-A0A531JDR1-F1
#
_entry.id   AF-A0A531JDR1-F1
#
_cell.length_a   1.000
_cell.length_b   1.000
_cell.length_c   1.000
_cell.angle_alpha   90.00
_cell.angle_beta   90.00
_cell.angle_gamma   90.00
#
_symmetry.space_group_name_H-M   'P 1'
#
loop_
_entity.id
_entity.type
_entity.pdbx_description
1 polymer ?
#
loop_
_entity_poly.entity_id
_entity_poly.type
_entity_poly.pdbx_seq_one_letter_code
_entity_poly.pdbx_strand_id
1 'polypeptide(L)'
;AMRDGVHLAGHVSIPSFSRANALQQYAYVNGRPVRDKLIAGAIRGAFADVLPRDRHAVTVLFLTLDPAIVDVNVHPAKADVRFRDPGL
;
A
#
# COMPACT_ATOMS: atom_id res chain seq x y z
N ALA A 1 -0.70 -11.12 7.15
CA ALA A 1 0.18 -11.91 6.25
C ALA A 1 1.62 -11.57 6.58
N MET A 2 2.54 -12.54 6.50
CA MET A 2 3.96 -12.29 6.74
C MET A 2 4.77 -12.84 5.58
N ARG A 3 5.71 -12.05 5.06
CA ARG A 3 6.61 -12.43 3.97
C ARG A 3 7.93 -11.69 4.13
N ASP A 4 9.04 -12.43 4.07
CA ASP A 4 10.39 -11.88 4.03
C ASP A 4 10.68 -10.78 5.09
N GLY A 5 10.21 -11.00 6.32
CA GLY A 5 10.37 -10.04 7.43
C GLY A 5 9.41 -8.84 7.42
N VAL A 6 8.52 -8.77 6.43
CA VAL A 6 7.44 -7.79 6.33
C VAL A 6 6.13 -8.40 6.81
N HIS A 7 5.51 -7.77 7.79
CA HIS A 7 4.16 -8.08 8.23
C HIS A 7 3.16 -7.11 7.61
N LEU A 8 2.17 -7.63 6.90
CA LEU A 8 1.05 -6.90 6.31
C LEU A 8 -0.24 -7.21 7.06
N ALA A 9 -0.88 -6.19 7.60
CA ALA A 9 -2.20 -6.25 8.22
C ALA A 9 -3.14 -5.19 7.63
N GLY A 10 -4.44 -5.30 7.94
CA GLY A 10 -5.43 -4.30 7.59
C GLY A 10 -6.65 -4.87 6.88
N HIS A 11 -7.35 -4.00 6.15
CA HIS A 11 -8.60 -4.34 5.47
C HIS A 11 -8.60 -3.85 4.03
N VAL A 12 -9.30 -4.61 3.20
CA VAL A 12 -9.59 -4.26 1.81
C VAL A 12 -11.08 -4.44 1.57
N SER A 13 -11.63 -3.67 0.65
CA SER A 13 -13.01 -3.82 0.27
C SER A 13 -13.24 -5.09 -0.56
N ILE A 14 -14.47 -5.59 -0.49
CA ILE A 14 -14.98 -6.53 -1.48
C ILE A 14 -15.16 -5.84 -2.84
N PRO A 15 -15.08 -6.58 -3.97
CA PRO A 15 -15.15 -5.97 -5.31
C PRO A 15 -16.41 -5.12 -5.58
N SER A 16 -17.55 -5.50 -4.99
CA SER A 16 -18.82 -4.76 -5.10
C SER A 16 -18.79 -3.40 -4.39
N PHE A 17 -17.84 -3.17 -3.49
CA PHE A 17 -17.61 -1.89 -2.84
C PHE A 17 -16.31 -1.24 -3.36
N SER A 18 -16.43 -0.52 -4.47
CA SER A 18 -15.32 0.16 -5.14
C SER A 18 -15.55 1.68 -5.26
N ARG A 19 -14.53 2.42 -5.70
CA ARG A 19 -14.56 3.86 -5.96
C ARG A 19 -14.10 4.20 -7.37
N ALA A 20 -14.49 5.37 -7.85
CA ALA A 20 -14.06 5.92 -9.13
C ALA A 20 -12.63 6.52 -9.10
N ASN A 21 -12.01 6.58 -7.92
CA ASN A 21 -10.64 7.07 -7.75
C ASN A 21 -9.96 6.34 -6.58
N ALA A 22 -8.64 6.48 -6.49
CA ALA A 22 -7.81 5.84 -5.47
C ALA A 22 -7.70 6.62 -4.14
N LEU A 23 -8.51 7.66 -3.90
CA LEU A 23 -8.33 8.54 -2.73
C LEU A 23 -8.57 7.83 -1.39
N GLN A 24 -9.29 6.70 -1.39
CA GLN A 24 -9.55 5.87 -0.20
C GLN A 24 -8.64 4.64 -0.13
N GLN A 25 -7.45 4.73 -0.71
CA GLN A 25 -6.39 3.75 -0.52
C GLN A 25 -5.38 4.30 0.48
N TYR A 26 -5.47 3.79 1.71
CA TYR A 26 -4.58 4.16 2.79
C TYR A 26 -3.55 3.06 2.99
N ALA A 27 -2.29 3.46 3.12
CA ALA A 27 -1.19 2.57 3.45
C ALA A 27 -0.30 3.23 4.50
N TYR A 28 0.22 2.42 5.41
CA TYR A 28 1.08 2.83 6.50
C TYR A 28 2.30 1.94 6.55
N VAL A 29 3.47 2.52 6.75
CA VAL A 29 4.73 1.80 6.94
C VAL A 29 5.27 2.19 8.31
N ASN A 30 5.40 1.21 9.21
CA ASN A 30 5.83 1.42 10.59
C ASN A 30 5.06 2.58 11.28
N GLY A 31 3.73 2.61 11.07
CA GLY A 31 2.82 3.60 11.63
C GLY A 31 2.75 4.94 10.90
N ARG A 32 3.59 5.20 9.90
CA ARG A 32 3.57 6.45 9.12
C ARG A 32 2.67 6.31 7.89
N PRO A 33 1.75 7.25 7.61
CA PRO A 33 0.99 7.23 6.36
C PRO A 33 1.92 7.48 5.18
N VAL A 34 1.77 6.69 4.12
CA VAL A 34 2.62 6.76 2.94
C VAL A 34 1.77 6.87 1.67
N ARG A 35 2.29 7.60 0.67
CA ARG A 35 1.67 7.70 -0.66
C ARG A 35 2.70 7.27 -1.70
N ASP A 36 2.92 5.96 -1.75
CA ASP A 36 3.92 5.36 -2.61
C ASP A 36 3.31 4.74 -3.89
N LYS A 37 4.00 4.91 -5.02
CA LYS A 37 3.53 4.42 -6.33
C LYS A 37 3.61 2.90 -6.46
N LEU A 38 4.58 2.24 -5.82
CA LEU A 38 4.71 0.78 -5.84
C LEU A 38 3.56 0.17 -5.06
N ILE A 39 3.24 0.71 -3.87
CA ILE A 39 2.08 0.25 -3.08
C ILE A 39 0.78 0.43 -3.89
N ALA A 40 0.58 1.60 -4.49
CA ALA A 40 -0.60 1.85 -5.32
C ALA A 40 -0.67 0.91 -6.54
N GLY A 41 0.48 0.60 -7.15
CA GLY A 41 0.59 -0.38 -8.23
C GLY A 41 0.26 -1.80 -7.78
N ALA A 42 0.76 -2.22 -6.63
CA ALA A 42 0.50 -3.54 -6.05
C ALA A 42 -0.99 -3.73 -5.72
N ILE A 43 -1.64 -2.73 -5.11
CA ILE A 43 -3.09 -2.75 -4.88
C ILE A 43 -3.85 -2.88 -6.20
N ARG A 44 -3.46 -2.11 -7.23
CA ARG A 44 -4.10 -2.20 -8.55
C ARG A 44 -3.94 -3.59 -9.16
N GLY A 45 -2.73 -4.16 -9.11
CA GLY A 45 -2.44 -5.50 -9.62
C GLY A 45 -3.25 -6.59 -8.91
N ALA A 46 -3.33 -6.53 -7.58
CA ALA A 46 -4.06 -7.51 -6.76
C ALA A 46 -5.58 -7.53 -7.05
N PHE A 47 -6.14 -6.44 -7.58
CA PHE A 47 -7.55 -6.31 -7.91
C PHE A 47 -7.85 -6.30 -9.41
N ALA A 48 -6.84 -6.45 -10.27
CA ALA A 48 -6.96 -6.27 -11.72
C ALA A 48 -8.01 -7.21 -12.37
N ASP A 49 -8.13 -8.43 -11.85
CA ASP A 49 -9.03 -9.45 -12.40
C ASP A 49 -10.46 -9.39 -11.82
N VAL A 50 -10.66 -8.63 -10.74
CA VAL A 50 -11.93 -8.62 -9.98
C VAL A 50 -12.63 -7.27 -9.97
N LEU A 51 -11.92 -6.19 -10.29
CA LEU A 51 -12.51 -4.85 -10.42
C LEU A 51 -12.67 -4.48 -11.90
N PRO A 52 -13.78 -3.82 -12.26
CA PRO A 52 -13.91 -3.20 -13.57
C PRO A 52 -12.79 -2.17 -13.80
N ARG A 53 -12.53 -1.89 -15.08
CA ARG A 53 -11.63 -0.81 -15.49
C ARG A 53 -12.05 0.52 -14.82
N ASP A 54 -11.06 1.31 -14.41
CA ASP A 54 -11.23 2.61 -13.74
C ASP A 54 -11.96 2.56 -12.39
N ARG A 55 -11.99 1.38 -11.76
CA ARG A 55 -12.47 1.18 -10.38
C ARG A 55 -11.30 0.87 -9.45
N HIS A 56 -11.44 1.33 -8.22
CA HIS A 56 -10.42 1.21 -7.19
C HIS A 56 -10.99 0.55 -5.94
N ALA A 57 -10.25 -0.40 -5.37
CA ALA A 57 -10.53 -0.95 -4.06
C ALA A 57 -10.32 0.14 -2.98
N VAL A 58 -11.10 0.05 -1.90
CA VAL A 58 -10.88 0.81 -0.68
C VAL A 58 -9.97 0.00 0.22
N THR A 59 -8.90 0.59 0.73
CA THR A 59 -7.90 -0.15 1.52
C THR A 59 -7.45 0.65 2.73
N VAL A 60 -7.13 -0.07 3.80
CA VAL A 60 -6.32 0.42 4.91
C VAL A 60 -5.29 -0.66 5.22
N LEU A 61 -4.04 -0.42 4.83
CA LEU A 61 -2.97 -1.42 4.92
C LEU A 61 -1.87 -0.94 5.86
N PHE A 62 -1.38 -1.84 6.70
CA PHE A 62 -0.30 -1.59 7.66
C PHE A 62 0.84 -2.55 7.36
N LEU A 63 1.97 -2.01 6.94
CA LEU A 63 3.22 -2.72 6.77
C LEU A 63 4.09 -2.47 7.99
N THR A 64 4.55 -3.54 8.63
CA THR A 64 5.49 -3.52 9.75
C THR A 64 6.71 -4.33 9.37
N LEU A 65 7.88 -3.71 9.42
CA LEU A 65 9.15 -4.30 9.03
C LEU A 65 10.31 -3.59 9.73
N ASP A 66 11.49 -4.20 9.74
CA ASP A 66 12.67 -3.62 10.36
C ASP A 66 12.98 -2.22 9.77
N PRO A 67 13.05 -1.15 10.59
CA PRO A 67 13.41 0.19 10.11
C PRO A 67 14.76 0.24 9.37
N ALA A 68 15.68 -0.69 9.62
CA ALA A 68 16.98 -0.74 8.94
C ALA A 68 16.87 -1.13 7.45
N ILE A 69 15.76 -1.76 7.04
CA ILE A 69 15.52 -2.19 5.65
C ILE A 69 14.58 -1.26 4.87
N VAL A 70 14.01 -0.24 5.52
CA VAL A 70 13.15 0.76 4.88
C VAL A 70 13.59 2.18 5.20
N ASP A 71 14.01 2.93 4.18
CA ASP A 71 14.30 4.36 4.34
C ASP A 71 13.01 5.15 4.09
N VAL A 72 12.31 5.45 5.18
CA VAL A 72 11.19 6.37 5.19
C VAL A 72 11.77 7.79 5.36
N ASN A 73 12.56 8.25 4.38
CA ASN A 73 13.12 9.60 4.37
C ASN A 73 12.06 10.58 3.84
N VAL A 74 11.28 11.14 4.76
CA VAL A 74 10.07 11.93 4.51
C VAL A 74 10.40 13.41 4.60
N HIS A 75 10.37 14.12 3.47
CA HIS A 75 10.11 15.56 3.51
C HIS A 75 8.74 15.74 4.22
N PRO A 76 8.54 16.70 5.14
CA PRO A 76 7.29 16.82 5.92
C PRO A 76 6.00 16.94 5.08
N ALA A 77 6.12 17.21 3.77
CA ALA A 77 5.02 17.31 2.83
C ALA A 77 4.92 16.15 1.80
N LYS A 78 5.89 15.23 1.74
CA LYS A 78 5.93 14.11 0.77
C LYS A 78 6.47 12.84 1.42
N ALA A 79 5.55 11.94 1.75
CA ALA A 79 5.85 10.60 2.23
C ALA A 79 6.11 9.65 1.06
N ASP A 80 7.26 9.85 0.41
CA ASP A 80 7.83 8.88 -0.52
C ASP A 80 8.61 7.82 0.29
N VAL A 81 8.35 6.53 0.03
CA VAL A 81 9.05 5.41 0.69
C VAL A 81 10.06 4.85 -0.27
N ARG A 82 11.32 4.68 0.15
CA ARG A 82 12.29 3.90 -0.59
C ARG A 82 12.47 2.55 0.08
N PHE A 83 11.86 1.53 -0.53
CA PHE A 83 12.17 0.14 -0.21
C PHE A 83 13.57 -0.18 -0.77
N ARG A 84 14.43 -0.79 0.06
CA ARG A 84 15.79 -1.16 -0.37
C ARG A 84 15.77 -2.30 -1.40
N ASP A 85 14.69 -3.08 -1.44
CA ASP A 85 14.39 -4.10 -2.46
C ASP A 85 12.92 -3.94 -2.92
N PRO A 86 12.64 -3.70 -4.22
CA PRO A 86 11.27 -3.59 -4.73
C PRO A 86 10.53 -4.94 -4.83
N GLY A 87 11.20 -6.07 -4.61
CA GLY A 87 10.65 -7.42 -4.80
C GLY A 87 10.21 -8.17 -3.52
N LEU A 88 10.42 -7.57 -2.34
CA LEU A 88 9.98 -8.09 -1.04
C LEU A 88 8.48 -7.85 -0.79
#